data_AF-A0A1I8HEV3-F1
#
_entry.id   AF-A0A1I8HEV3-F1
#
_cell.length_a   1.000
_cell.length_b   1.000
_cell.length_c   1.000
_cell.angle_alpha   90.00
_cell.angle_beta   90.00
_cell.angle_gamma   90.00
#
_symmetry.space_group_name_H-M   'P 1'
#
loop_
_entity.id
_entity.type
_entity.pdbx_description
1 polymer ?
#
loop_
_entity_poly.entity_id
_entity_poly.type
_entity_poly.pdbx_seq_one_letter_code
_entity_poly.pdbx_strand_id
1 'polypeptide(L)'
;MAALAHMQQRQLQVEKTGSRTTVPNHSVGRLMYYLKCMTDVLGDCIPAHLTNYSNCYGLSYSDRQVVIEIAKEYPPSKIPLFIPVDDAGDSSNDFLTFSSLEETITALGIQGDGEAMMALRRQVSNQHLFKVMVYEDAWARNNYYGPLRDIQREEEQRRYRQLQAAPSYGSRKKCVSSSVEKCWTSYSPLRPEQLNS
;
A
#
# COMPACT_ATOMS: atom_id res chain seq x y z
N MET A 1 13.40 -10.79 22.70
CA MET A 1 12.80 -11.82 23.59
C MET A 1 11.74 -11.32 24.57
N ALA A 2 11.56 -10.01 24.82
CA ALA A 2 10.74 -9.57 25.96
C ALA A 2 9.20 -9.61 25.75
N ALA A 3 8.69 -9.30 24.56
CA ALA A 3 7.26 -9.18 24.33
C ALA A 3 6.53 -10.55 24.39
N LEU A 4 6.94 -11.52 23.57
CA LEU A 4 6.34 -12.85 23.54
C LEU A 4 6.51 -13.62 24.86
N ALA A 5 7.66 -13.46 25.53
CA ALA A 5 7.91 -14.10 26.84
C ALA A 5 6.99 -13.53 27.94
N HIS A 6 6.69 -12.23 27.91
CA HIS A 6 5.70 -11.62 28.81
C HIS A 6 4.27 -12.14 28.56
N MET A 7 3.93 -12.52 27.34
CA MET A 7 2.60 -13.04 26.99
C MET A 7 2.39 -14.47 27.51
N GLN A 8 3.41 -15.34 27.40
CA GLN A 8 3.37 -16.70 27.94
C GLN A 8 3.25 -16.72 29.47
N GLN A 9 3.85 -15.75 30.17
CA GLN A 9 3.72 -15.61 31.63
C GLN A 9 2.30 -15.25 32.09
N ARG A 10 1.43 -14.71 31.21
CA ARG A 10 0.08 -14.24 31.55
C ARG A 10 -1.04 -15.27 31.31
N GLN A 11 -0.71 -16.54 31.03
CA GLN A 11 -1.68 -17.62 30.78
C GLN A 11 -2.69 -17.34 29.64
N LEU A 12 -2.35 -16.44 28.72
CA LEU A 12 -3.18 -16.17 27.56
C LEU A 12 -2.99 -17.31 26.55
N GLN A 13 -4.10 -17.82 26.00
CA GLN A 13 -4.07 -18.78 24.91
C GLN A 13 -3.62 -18.06 23.64
N VAL A 14 -2.32 -17.84 23.52
CA VAL A 14 -1.69 -17.26 22.34
C VAL A 14 -1.27 -18.40 21.43
N GLU A 15 -1.97 -18.57 20.32
CA GLU A 15 -1.59 -19.52 19.30
C GLU A 15 -0.80 -18.81 18.20
N LYS A 16 0.40 -19.33 17.90
CA LYS A 16 1.16 -18.92 16.73
C LYS A 16 0.59 -19.63 15.51
N THR A 17 0.11 -18.85 14.54
CA THR A 17 -0.51 -19.36 13.31
C THR A 17 0.29 -19.02 12.05
N GLY A 18 1.47 -18.43 12.21
CA GLY A 18 2.36 -18.09 11.10
C GLY A 18 2.94 -19.31 10.39
N SER A 19 3.26 -19.14 9.10
CA SER A 19 3.98 -20.13 8.31
C SER A 19 5.15 -19.47 7.57
N ARG A 20 6.24 -20.22 7.40
CA ARG A 20 7.40 -19.74 6.63
C ARG A 20 7.03 -19.69 5.15
N THR A 21 7.29 -18.55 4.51
CA THR A 21 7.10 -18.38 3.07
C THR A 21 8.30 -17.71 2.42
N THR A 22 8.44 -17.92 1.11
CA THR A 22 9.42 -17.24 0.28
C THR A 22 8.71 -16.15 -0.51
N VAL A 23 9.09 -14.89 -0.25
CA VAL A 23 8.52 -13.73 -0.95
C VAL A 23 9.36 -13.45 -2.20
N PRO A 24 8.73 -13.23 -3.37
CA PRO A 24 9.46 -12.92 -4.59
C PRO A 24 10.25 -11.61 -4.44
N ASN A 25 11.44 -11.57 -5.05
CA ASN A 25 12.25 -10.35 -5.09
C ASN A 25 11.75 -9.38 -6.18
N HIS A 26 10.50 -8.94 -6.06
CA HIS A 26 9.83 -8.03 -7.00
C HIS A 26 8.95 -7.07 -6.22
N SER A 27 9.02 -5.76 -6.48
CA SER A 27 8.34 -4.73 -5.69
C SER A 27 6.83 -4.96 -5.57
N VAL A 28 6.14 -5.19 -6.69
CA VAL A 28 4.69 -5.54 -6.64
C VAL A 28 4.43 -6.85 -5.89
N GLY A 29 5.24 -7.89 -6.07
CA GLY A 29 5.06 -9.17 -5.37
C GLY A 29 5.21 -9.02 -3.85
N ARG A 30 6.11 -8.16 -3.39
CA ARG A 30 6.25 -7.80 -1.97
C ARG A 30 5.02 -7.04 -1.45
N LEU A 31 4.46 -6.12 -2.23
CA LEU A 31 3.20 -5.46 -1.89
C LEU A 31 2.02 -6.45 -1.88
N MET A 32 1.95 -7.40 -2.81
CA MET A 32 0.92 -8.45 -2.78
C MET A 32 1.04 -9.34 -1.54
N TYR A 33 2.26 -9.64 -1.11
CA TYR A 33 2.50 -10.36 0.15
C TYR A 33 2.06 -9.53 1.36
N TYR A 34 2.33 -8.22 1.36
CA TYR A 34 1.79 -7.30 2.35
C TYR A 34 0.24 -7.34 2.39
N LEU A 35 -0.42 -7.27 1.23
CA LEU A 35 -1.88 -7.39 1.14
C LEU A 35 -2.39 -8.75 1.61
N LYS A 36 -1.67 -9.84 1.33
CA LYS A 36 -1.99 -11.17 1.87
C LYS A 36 -1.97 -11.16 3.39
N CYS A 37 -0.98 -10.53 4.00
CA CYS A 37 -0.93 -10.39 5.46
C CYS A 37 -2.11 -9.58 6.01
N MET A 38 -2.56 -8.55 5.28
CA MET A 38 -3.77 -7.80 5.64
C MET A 38 -5.01 -8.70 5.59
N THR A 39 -5.19 -9.47 4.51
CA THR A 39 -6.30 -10.42 4.36
C THR A 39 -6.30 -11.48 5.46
N ASP A 40 -5.12 -11.97 5.83
CA ASP A 40 -4.98 -12.99 6.87
C ASP A 40 -5.39 -12.50 8.27
N VAL A 41 -5.52 -11.18 8.45
CA VAL A 41 -5.82 -10.51 9.73
C VAL A 41 -7.22 -9.86 9.72
N LEU A 42 -7.60 -9.22 8.61
CA LEU A 42 -8.87 -8.52 8.44
C LEU A 42 -9.98 -9.42 7.85
N GLY A 43 -9.65 -10.64 7.45
CA GLY A 43 -10.51 -11.54 6.67
C GLY A 43 -10.40 -11.31 5.16
N ASP A 44 -11.21 -12.03 4.38
CA ASP A 44 -11.22 -12.04 2.90
C ASP A 44 -11.70 -10.72 2.27
N CYS A 45 -11.05 -9.61 2.60
CA CYS A 45 -11.35 -8.26 2.14
C CYS A 45 -10.69 -7.89 0.81
N ILE A 46 -9.67 -8.65 0.38
CA ILE A 46 -8.93 -8.41 -0.86
C ILE A 46 -9.03 -9.66 -1.74
N PRO A 47 -9.38 -9.51 -3.03
CA PRO A 47 -9.46 -10.63 -3.97
C PRO A 47 -8.19 -11.50 -4.00
N ALA A 48 -8.35 -12.82 -4.01
CA ALA A 48 -7.25 -13.77 -3.95
C ALA A 48 -6.19 -13.60 -5.06
N HIS A 49 -6.59 -13.12 -6.24
CA HIS A 49 -5.65 -12.87 -7.34
C HIS A 49 -4.69 -11.69 -7.06
N LEU A 50 -5.08 -10.73 -6.22
CA LEU A 50 -4.26 -9.59 -5.80
C LEU A 50 -3.35 -9.92 -4.61
N THR A 51 -3.61 -11.03 -3.91
CA THR A 51 -2.81 -11.50 -2.77
C THR A 51 -1.93 -12.72 -3.12
N ASN A 52 -2.10 -13.31 -4.31
CA ASN A 52 -1.26 -14.38 -4.83
C ASN A 52 0.09 -13.88 -5.33
N TYR A 53 0.99 -13.53 -4.41
CA TYR A 53 2.32 -12.98 -4.72
C TYR A 53 3.20 -13.90 -5.55
N SER A 54 2.99 -15.23 -5.50
CA SER A 54 3.69 -16.19 -6.36
C SER A 54 3.46 -15.95 -7.85
N ASN A 55 2.33 -15.32 -8.21
CA ASN A 55 1.98 -14.98 -9.59
C ASN A 55 2.21 -13.49 -9.93
N CYS A 56 3.11 -12.80 -9.23
CA CYS A 56 3.30 -11.35 -9.42
C CYS A 56 3.71 -10.94 -10.85
N TYR A 57 4.34 -11.83 -11.62
CA TYR A 57 4.70 -11.60 -13.02
C TYR A 57 3.51 -11.69 -13.99
N GLY A 58 2.44 -12.39 -13.61
CA GLY A 58 1.23 -12.57 -14.42
C GLY A 58 0.17 -11.48 -14.22
N LEU A 59 0.37 -10.51 -13.33
CA LEU A 59 -0.61 -9.44 -13.12
C LEU A 59 -0.70 -8.50 -14.32
N SER A 60 -1.95 -8.17 -14.68
CA SER A 60 -2.25 -7.12 -15.65
C SER A 60 -1.80 -5.74 -15.12
N TYR A 61 -1.66 -4.77 -16.02
CA TYR A 61 -1.30 -3.41 -15.62
C TYR A 61 -2.33 -2.79 -14.66
N SER A 62 -3.63 -3.01 -14.91
CA SER A 62 -4.70 -2.54 -14.04
C SER A 62 -4.62 -3.16 -12.65
N ASP A 63 -4.42 -4.48 -12.55
CA ASP A 63 -4.35 -5.15 -11.25
C ASP A 63 -3.14 -4.68 -10.45
N ARG A 64 -2.01 -4.42 -11.12
CA ARG A 64 -0.83 -3.83 -10.47
C ARG A 64 -1.16 -2.47 -9.86
N GLN A 65 -1.91 -1.63 -10.56
CA GLN A 65 -2.31 -0.32 -10.03
C GLN A 65 -3.24 -0.46 -8.83
N VAL A 66 -4.20 -1.39 -8.87
CA VAL A 66 -5.08 -1.67 -7.73
C VAL A 66 -4.28 -2.11 -6.50
N VAL A 67 -3.29 -3.01 -6.65
CA VAL A 67 -2.40 -3.41 -5.54
C VAL A 67 -1.70 -2.20 -4.93
N ILE A 68 -1.18 -1.30 -5.76
CA ILE A 68 -0.47 -0.09 -5.33
C ILE A 68 -1.41 0.87 -4.61
N GLU A 69 -2.62 1.07 -5.12
CA GLU A 69 -3.62 1.97 -4.53
C GLU A 69 -4.08 1.49 -3.16
N ILE A 70 -4.40 0.19 -3.02
CA ILE A 70 -4.76 -0.40 -1.72
C ILE A 70 -3.61 -0.23 -0.73
N ALA A 71 -2.37 -0.51 -1.15
CA ALA A 71 -1.20 -0.35 -0.29
C ALA A 71 -0.97 1.11 0.15
N LYS A 72 -1.26 2.09 -0.71
CA LYS A 72 -1.15 3.52 -0.37
C LYS A 72 -2.22 3.97 0.63
N GLU A 73 -3.45 3.47 0.46
CA GLU A 73 -4.58 3.83 1.31
C GLU A 73 -4.38 3.30 2.75
N TYR A 74 -3.91 2.06 2.84
CA TYR A 74 -3.72 1.34 4.10
C TYR A 74 -2.22 1.02 4.33
N PRO A 75 -1.42 1.97 4.85
CA PRO A 75 -0.08 1.68 5.35
C PRO A 75 -0.13 0.83 6.64
N PRO A 76 0.95 0.09 6.98
CA PRO A 76 1.02 -0.75 8.18
C PRO A 76 0.61 0.00 9.46
N SER A 77 1.02 1.26 9.59
CA SER A 77 0.72 2.11 10.76
C SER A 77 -0.75 2.49 10.91
N LYS A 78 -1.56 2.39 9.84
CA LYS A 78 -3.01 2.65 9.90
C LYS A 78 -3.82 1.39 10.17
N ILE A 79 -3.20 0.21 10.24
CA ILE A 79 -3.89 -1.05 10.47
C ILE A 79 -3.75 -1.40 11.97
N PRO A 80 -4.82 -1.29 12.78
CA PRO A 80 -4.72 -1.50 14.23
C PRO A 80 -4.23 -2.89 14.65
N LEU A 81 -4.39 -3.87 13.75
CA LEU A 81 -4.02 -5.27 13.96
C LEU A 81 -2.57 -5.57 13.53
N PHE A 82 -1.85 -4.58 13.00
CA PHE A 82 -0.45 -4.68 12.65
C PHE A 82 0.36 -4.01 13.75
N ILE A 83 1.06 -4.82 14.54
CA ILE A 83 1.68 -4.39 15.78
C ILE A 83 3.21 -4.43 15.61
N PRO A 84 3.88 -3.27 15.62
CA PRO A 84 5.33 -3.24 15.54
C PRO A 84 5.92 -3.80 16.84
N VAL A 85 6.91 -4.67 16.70
CA VAL A 85 7.66 -5.26 17.81
C VAL A 85 9.16 -5.24 17.52
N ASP A 86 9.99 -5.20 18.56
CA ASP A 86 11.45 -5.25 18.39
C ASP A 86 11.95 -6.61 17.90
N ASP A 87 11.22 -7.67 18.25
CA ASP A 87 11.61 -9.07 17.99
C ASP A 87 10.34 -9.92 17.82
N ALA A 88 10.12 -10.42 16.61
CA ALA A 88 9.00 -11.29 16.27
C ALA A 88 9.34 -12.80 16.43
N GLY A 89 10.56 -13.13 16.88
CA GLY A 89 11.05 -14.48 17.13
C GLY A 89 11.79 -15.07 15.93
N ASP A 90 11.32 -16.20 15.41
CA ASP A 90 12.01 -16.97 14.35
C ASP A 90 11.86 -16.35 12.94
N SER A 91 11.04 -15.32 12.81
CA SER A 91 10.72 -14.64 11.56
C SER A 91 10.55 -13.15 11.80
N SER A 92 10.77 -12.33 10.77
CA SER A 92 10.61 -10.87 10.86
C SER A 92 9.14 -10.41 11.01
N ASN A 93 8.20 -11.35 10.90
CA ASN A 93 6.80 -11.18 11.27
C ASN A 93 6.19 -12.52 11.69
N ASP A 94 5.14 -12.48 12.51
CA ASP A 94 4.38 -13.67 12.93
C ASP A 94 2.90 -13.32 13.12
N PHE A 95 2.05 -14.33 13.13
CA PHE A 95 0.62 -14.18 13.37
C PHE A 95 0.24 -14.81 14.69
N LEU A 96 -0.45 -14.03 15.52
CA LEU A 96 -0.89 -14.44 16.84
C LEU A 96 -2.41 -14.43 16.89
N THR A 97 -2.98 -15.47 17.49
CA THR A 97 -4.42 -15.59 17.71
C THR A 97 -4.72 -15.56 19.20
N PHE A 98 -5.73 -14.78 19.59
CA PHE A 98 -6.19 -14.58 20.97
C PHE A 98 -7.66 -14.96 21.11
N SER A 99 -8.07 -15.42 22.29
CA SER A 99 -9.48 -15.66 22.63
C SER A 99 -10.32 -14.39 22.74
N SER A 100 -9.69 -13.25 23.04
CA SER A 100 -10.39 -11.96 23.09
C SER A 100 -9.52 -10.76 22.73
N LEU A 101 -10.18 -9.67 22.33
CA LEU A 101 -9.53 -8.41 22.03
C LEU A 101 -8.95 -7.73 23.29
N GLU A 102 -9.58 -7.89 24.45
CA GLU A 102 -9.09 -7.32 25.71
C GLU A 102 -7.77 -7.96 26.15
N GLU A 103 -7.65 -9.28 25.96
CA GLU A 103 -6.40 -10.02 26.17
C GLU A 103 -5.31 -9.50 25.23
N THR A 104 -5.63 -9.27 23.95
CA THR A 104 -4.69 -8.75 22.96
C THR A 104 -4.15 -7.38 23.35
N ILE A 105 -5.02 -6.42 23.70
CA ILE A 105 -4.64 -5.07 24.13
C ILE A 105 -3.73 -5.14 25.36
N THR A 106 -4.14 -5.94 26.35
CA THR A 106 -3.42 -6.09 27.61
C THR A 106 -2.05 -6.73 27.42
N ALA A 107 -1.97 -7.73 26.53
CA ALA A 107 -0.77 -8.51 26.30
C ALA A 107 0.26 -7.77 25.44
N LEU A 108 -0.21 -7.04 24.44
CA LEU A 108 0.64 -6.30 23.50
C LEU A 108 0.88 -4.85 23.93
N GLY A 109 0.29 -4.42 25.05
CA GLY A 109 0.44 -3.07 25.57
C GLY A 109 -0.06 -2.01 24.59
N ILE A 110 -1.04 -2.35 23.75
CA ILE A 110 -1.55 -1.47 22.69
C ILE A 110 -2.31 -0.30 23.34
N GLN A 111 -1.64 0.83 23.51
CA GLN A 111 -2.29 2.09 23.87
C GLN A 111 -2.78 2.76 22.57
N GLY A 112 -3.88 2.26 22.03
CA GLY A 112 -4.50 2.83 20.83
C GLY A 112 -5.31 4.08 21.16
N ASP A 113 -5.39 5.00 20.19
CA ASP A 113 -6.31 6.13 20.24
C ASP A 113 -7.75 5.61 20.40
N GLY A 114 -8.51 6.19 21.33
CA GLY A 114 -9.75 5.60 21.85
C GLY A 114 -10.79 5.31 20.77
N GLU A 115 -10.79 6.09 19.69
CA GLU A 115 -11.68 5.93 18.55
C GLU A 115 -11.34 4.71 17.69
N ALA A 116 -10.06 4.49 17.36
CA ALA A 116 -9.61 3.34 16.58
C ALA A 116 -9.85 2.03 17.33
N MET A 117 -9.63 2.04 18.65
CA MET A 117 -9.91 0.88 19.49
C MET A 117 -11.40 0.58 19.62
N MET A 118 -12.25 1.61 19.68
CA MET A 118 -13.71 1.44 19.71
C MET A 118 -14.25 0.95 18.36
N ALA A 119 -13.72 1.44 17.24
CA ALA A 119 -14.07 0.94 15.91
C ALA A 119 -13.69 -0.56 15.76
N LEU A 120 -12.49 -0.93 16.22
CA LEU A 120 -12.03 -2.32 16.23
C LEU A 120 -12.90 -3.21 17.13
N ARG A 121 -13.26 -2.73 18.33
CA ARG A 121 -14.19 -3.44 19.23
C ARG A 121 -15.54 -3.71 18.59
N ARG A 122 -16.10 -2.75 17.84
CA ARG A 122 -17.39 -2.92 17.14
C ARG A 122 -17.31 -3.88 15.97
N GLN A 123 -16.21 -3.85 15.22
CA GLN A 123 -16.03 -4.70 14.05
C GLN A 123 -15.81 -6.17 14.44
N VAL A 124 -15.21 -6.42 15.61
CA VAL A 124 -14.74 -7.75 16.01
C VAL A 124 -15.58 -8.37 17.13
N SER A 125 -16.64 -7.69 17.61
CA SER A 125 -17.54 -8.21 18.66
C SER A 125 -18.23 -9.54 18.33
N ASN A 126 -18.22 -9.96 17.07
CA ASN A 126 -18.84 -11.21 16.59
C ASN A 126 -17.83 -12.33 16.31
N GLN A 127 -16.52 -12.12 16.52
CA GLN A 127 -15.49 -13.14 16.29
C GLN A 127 -15.04 -13.76 17.61
N HIS A 128 -14.97 -15.09 17.65
CA HIS A 128 -14.52 -15.87 18.80
C HIS A 128 -13.00 -15.86 19.00
N LEU A 129 -12.24 -15.52 17.94
CA LEU A 129 -10.78 -15.51 17.93
C LEU A 129 -10.29 -14.25 17.22
N PHE A 130 -9.31 -13.60 17.81
CA PHE A 130 -8.75 -12.33 17.37
C PHE A 130 -7.35 -12.57 16.80
N LYS A 131 -7.16 -12.33 15.50
CA LYS A 131 -5.87 -12.52 14.84
C LYS A 131 -5.16 -11.19 14.64
N VAL A 132 -3.92 -11.10 15.07
CA VAL A 132 -3.03 -9.95 14.83
C VAL A 132 -1.78 -10.41 14.12
N MET A 133 -1.13 -9.45 13.48
CA MET A 133 0.20 -9.61 12.95
C MET A 133 1.18 -8.78 13.77
N VAL A 134 2.21 -9.43 14.30
CA VAL A 134 3.38 -8.74 14.85
C VAL A 134 4.45 -8.66 13.78
N TYR A 135 5.16 -7.53 13.70
CA TYR A 135 6.20 -7.35 12.69
C TYR A 135 7.35 -6.51 13.20
N GLU A 136 8.54 -6.80 12.70
CA GLU A 136 9.74 -5.98 12.90
C GLU A 136 9.83 -4.89 11.84
N ASP A 137 10.49 -3.78 12.17
CA ASP A 137 10.77 -2.71 11.20
C ASP A 137 11.49 -3.19 9.94
N ALA A 138 12.31 -4.24 10.06
CA ALA A 138 12.93 -4.89 8.92
C ALA A 138 11.89 -5.46 7.94
N TRP A 139 10.83 -6.09 8.45
CA TRP A 139 9.75 -6.61 7.63
C TRP A 139 9.01 -5.50 6.88
N ALA A 140 8.61 -4.44 7.58
CA ALA A 140 7.87 -3.35 6.95
C ALA A 140 8.73 -2.61 5.92
N ARG A 141 10.02 -2.40 6.20
CA ARG A 141 10.96 -1.83 5.22
C ARG A 141 11.09 -2.70 3.98
N ASN A 142 11.20 -4.01 4.16
CA ASN A 142 11.43 -4.95 3.06
C ASN A 142 10.16 -5.22 2.25
N ASN A 143 8.99 -5.30 2.87
CA ASN A 143 7.77 -5.77 2.22
C ASN A 143 6.79 -4.64 1.87
N TYR A 144 6.94 -3.46 2.46
CA TYR A 144 6.05 -2.32 2.24
C TYR A 144 6.80 -1.06 1.77
N TYR A 145 7.60 -0.44 2.64
CA TYR A 145 8.17 0.89 2.37
C TYR A 145 9.17 0.91 1.22
N GLY A 146 10.09 -0.07 1.17
CA GLY A 146 11.05 -0.21 0.08
C GLY A 146 10.36 -0.43 -1.27
N PRO A 147 9.52 -1.46 -1.41
CA PRO A 147 8.77 -1.73 -2.63
C PRO A 147 7.94 -0.55 -3.14
N LEU A 148 7.24 0.16 -2.26
CA LEU A 148 6.42 1.31 -2.65
C LEU A 148 7.29 2.45 -3.20
N ARG A 149 8.42 2.73 -2.56
CA ARG A 149 9.38 3.74 -3.02
C ARG A 149 9.99 3.37 -4.36
N ASP A 150 10.32 2.10 -4.57
CA ASP A 150 10.92 1.63 -5.81
C ASP A 150 9.93 1.75 -6.97
N ILE A 151 8.65 1.39 -6.75
CA ILE A 151 7.56 1.60 -7.71
C ILE A 151 7.38 3.08 -8.06
N GLN A 152 7.35 3.97 -7.07
CA GLN A 152 7.23 5.41 -7.31
C GLN A 152 8.38 5.94 -8.18
N ARG A 153 9.61 5.51 -7.89
CA ARG A 153 10.79 5.87 -8.69
C ARG A 153 10.67 5.36 -10.13
N GLU A 154 10.23 4.12 -10.33
CA GLU A 154 10.02 3.55 -11.65
C GLU A 154 8.97 4.33 -12.46
N GLU A 155 7.84 4.68 -11.83
CA GLU A 155 6.77 5.47 -12.44
C GLU A 155 7.26 6.86 -12.86
N GLU A 156 8.01 7.53 -12.00
CA GLU A 156 8.60 8.83 -12.27
C GLU A 156 9.59 8.76 -13.45
N GLN A 157 10.49 7.76 -13.46
CA GLN A 157 11.43 7.55 -14.56
C GLN A 157 10.72 7.24 -15.89
N ARG A 158 9.61 6.51 -15.87
CA ARG A 158 8.79 6.25 -17.07
C ARG A 158 8.18 7.55 -17.58
N ARG A 159 7.64 8.38 -16.68
CA ARG A 159 7.08 9.69 -17.02
C ARG A 159 8.13 10.61 -17.65
N TYR A 160 9.32 10.71 -17.06
CA TYR A 160 10.42 11.49 -17.62
C TYR A 160 10.84 11.00 -19.02
N ARG A 161 10.94 9.69 -19.23
CA ARG A 161 11.25 9.11 -20.54
C ARG A 161 10.18 9.43 -21.59
N GLN A 162 8.90 9.38 -21.22
CA GLN A 162 7.80 9.75 -22.12
C GLN A 162 7.86 11.24 -22.50
N LEU A 163 8.18 12.13 -21.55
CA LEU A 163 8.36 13.56 -21.82
C LEU A 163 9.54 13.84 -22.75
N GLN A 164 10.66 13.11 -22.60
CA GLN A 164 11.82 13.26 -23.49
C GLN A 164 11.63 12.64 -24.87
N ALA A 165 10.81 11.59 -24.98
CA ALA A 165 10.48 10.93 -26.24
C ALA A 165 9.38 11.67 -27.04
N ALA A 166 8.65 12.60 -26.41
CA ALA A 166 7.68 13.43 -27.11
C ALA A 166 8.41 14.33 -28.13
N PRO A 167 8.05 14.30 -29.43
CA PRO A 167 8.68 15.15 -30.41
C PRO A 167 8.50 16.62 -30.01
N SER A 168 9.61 17.36 -29.95
CA SER A 168 9.58 18.82 -29.87
C SER A 168 8.83 19.37 -31.08
N TYR A 169 7.55 19.71 -30.92
CA TYR A 169 6.81 20.55 -31.85
C TYR A 169 7.32 22.00 -31.72
N GLY A 170 8.60 22.18 -32.05
CA GLY A 170 9.37 23.39 -31.84
C GLY A 170 10.40 23.58 -32.94
N SER A 171 9.98 23.44 -34.19
CA SER A 171 10.72 23.95 -35.34
C SER A 171 9.78 24.77 -36.19
N ARG A 172 9.79 26.10 -35.98
CA ARG A 172 9.26 27.06 -36.95
C ARG A 172 9.96 26.77 -38.27
N LYS A 173 9.25 26.19 -39.23
CA LYS A 173 9.65 26.24 -40.63
C LYS A 173 9.70 27.72 -41.00
N LYS A 174 10.90 28.27 -41.22
CA LYS A 174 11.02 29.51 -41.99
C LYS A 174 10.51 29.17 -43.39
N CYS A 175 9.25 29.49 -43.66
CA CYS A 175 8.77 29.61 -45.03
C CYS A 175 9.59 30.73 -45.67
N VAL A 176 10.58 30.36 -46.48
CA VAL A 176 11.20 31.28 -47.42
C VAL A 176 10.13 31.63 -48.44
N SER A 177 9.83 32.91 -48.50
CA SER A 177 8.85 33.51 -49.40
C SER A 177 9.15 33.23 -50.87
N SER A 178 8.15 32.82 -51.63
CA SER A 178 7.97 33.38 -52.97
C SER A 178 6.49 33.35 -53.38
N SER A 179 5.99 34.55 -53.65
CA SER A 179 4.85 34.88 -54.51
C SER A 179 3.41 34.80 -53.98
N VAL A 180 2.91 36.01 -53.71
CA VAL A 180 1.68 36.62 -54.26
C VAL A 180 0.33 36.18 -53.67
N GLU A 181 -0.11 37.03 -52.73
CA GLU A 181 -1.43 37.67 -52.62
C GLU A 181 -2.71 36.89 -52.28
N LYS A 182 -3.54 37.62 -51.50
CA LYS A 182 -4.99 37.52 -51.27
C LYS A 182 -5.43 36.62 -50.12
N CYS A 183 -5.61 37.23 -48.94
CA CYS A 183 -6.92 37.74 -48.49
C CYS A 183 -6.83 38.06 -47.00
N TRP A 184 -6.77 39.36 -46.69
CA TRP A 184 -7.21 39.85 -45.40
C TRP A 184 -8.73 39.88 -45.41
N THR A 185 -9.37 39.13 -44.52
CA THR A 185 -10.58 39.60 -43.85
C THR A 185 -10.88 38.72 -42.63
N SER A 186 -10.83 39.39 -41.47
CA SER A 186 -11.78 39.28 -40.37
C SER A 186 -12.04 37.88 -39.81
N TYR A 187 -11.50 37.57 -38.63
CA TYR A 187 -12.32 37.25 -37.46
C TYR A 187 -11.44 37.28 -36.20
N SER A 188 -11.60 38.33 -35.39
CA SER A 188 -11.09 38.38 -34.01
C SER A 188 -12.11 37.71 -33.08
N PRO A 189 -11.74 36.73 -32.26
CA PRO A 189 -12.47 36.44 -31.04
C PRO A 189 -11.89 37.32 -29.92
N LEU A 190 -12.78 38.11 -29.31
CA LEU A 190 -12.55 38.99 -28.17
C LEU A 190 -11.89 38.25 -27.00
N ARG A 191 -10.96 38.94 -26.31
CA ARG A 191 -10.45 38.57 -24.98
C ARG A 191 -11.11 39.49 -23.92
N PRO A 192 -10.99 39.19 -22.61
CA PRO A 192 -12.11 38.88 -21.74
C PRO A 192 -12.30 39.97 -20.67
N GLU A 193 -13.41 40.68 -20.72
CA GLU A 193 -13.83 41.54 -19.61
C GLU A 193 -15.35 41.48 -19.51
N GLN A 194 -15.86 40.51 -18.75
CA GLN A 194 -17.05 40.65 -17.93
C GLN A 194 -16.91 39.58 -16.82
N LEU A 195 -16.16 39.94 -15.77
CA LEU A 195 -16.36 39.34 -14.46
C LEU A 195 -17.80 39.65 -14.05
N ASN A 196 -18.61 38.60 -13.88
CA ASN A 196 -19.88 38.69 -13.21
C ASN A 196 -19.67 39.08 -11.74
N SER A 197 -20.46 40.08 -11.34
CA SER A 197 -21.02 40.25 -10.00
C SER A 197 -21.69 38.99 -9.45
#